data_AF-A0A9W4A214-F1
#
_entry.id   AF-A0A9W4A214-F1
#
_cell.length_a   1.000
_cell.length_b   1.000
_cell.length_c   1.000
_cell.angle_alpha   90.00
_cell.angle_beta   90.00
_cell.angle_gamma   90.00
#
_symmetry.space_group_name_H-M   'P 1'
#
loop_
_entity.id
_entity.type
_entity.pdbx_description
1 polymer ?
#
loop_
_entity_poly.entity_id
_entity_poly.type
_entity_poly.pdbx_seq_one_letter_code
_entity_poly.pdbx_strand_id
1 'polypeptide(L)'
;MVTQLPLFVLTKGTGNREAEVPPAFRQTDFASSYEARYNQTPSPINSKVEFEGIRGESLSTLKPPPDPKLKRILDEAGIKGIQYKNGVPDFSPVSKAQIEIDYMLGGKGNYGTKARTYNFAQADQKLADKLNDSVELARQFGMEPGGITAKDIDKYRTKNQLTWHEVNDVKIMQLVPTEINKRFGHLGGVGEINAGAFEPGGFAKK
;
A
#
# COMPACT_ATOMS: atom_id res chain seq x y z
N MET A 1 -2.90 -32.94 -7.72
CA MET A 1 -1.59 -32.27 -7.92
C MET A 1 -1.78 -30.82 -7.52
N VAL A 2 -1.20 -30.40 -6.41
CA VAL A 2 -1.33 -29.02 -5.91
C VAL A 2 -0.26 -28.21 -6.63
N THR A 3 -0.69 -27.28 -7.48
CA THR A 3 0.23 -26.35 -8.15
C THR A 3 0.78 -25.37 -7.11
N GLN A 4 2.03 -25.59 -6.72
CA GLN A 4 2.83 -24.66 -5.94
C GLN A 4 2.96 -23.35 -6.74
N LEU A 5 2.35 -22.26 -6.27
CA LEU A 5 2.61 -20.92 -6.81
C LEU A 5 4.11 -20.61 -6.65
N PRO A 6 4.76 -19.97 -7.63
CA PRO A 6 6.19 -19.73 -7.56
C PRO A 6 6.53 -18.81 -6.39
N LEU A 7 7.58 -19.20 -5.66
CA LEU A 7 8.25 -18.42 -4.65
C LEU A 7 8.62 -17.05 -5.25
N PHE A 8 8.24 -15.95 -4.59
CA PHE A 8 8.65 -14.60 -4.99
C PHE A 8 10.19 -14.52 -4.96
N VAL A 9 10.82 -14.66 -6.13
CA VAL A 9 12.25 -14.38 -6.29
C VAL A 9 12.36 -12.86 -6.44
N LEU A 10 12.73 -12.20 -5.34
CA LEU A 10 13.31 -10.85 -5.38
C LEU A 10 14.46 -10.86 -6.39
N THR A 11 14.33 -10.08 -7.45
CA THR A 11 15.45 -9.77 -8.35
C THR A 11 16.54 -9.11 -7.51
N LYS A 12 17.61 -9.85 -7.22
CA LYS A 12 18.85 -9.32 -6.66
C LYS A 12 19.54 -8.47 -7.73
N GLY A 13 19.17 -7.19 -7.80
CA GLY A 13 19.99 -6.17 -8.46
C GLY A 13 21.22 -5.88 -7.60
N THR A 14 22.40 -6.07 -8.19
CA THR A 14 23.71 -5.76 -7.61
C THR A 14 23.92 -4.25 -7.50
N GLY A 15 24.26 -3.77 -6.31
CA GLY A 15 24.64 -2.37 -6.03
C GLY A 15 24.32 -2.00 -4.59
N ASN A 16 25.32 -1.48 -3.87
CA ASN A 16 25.28 -1.04 -2.47
C ASN A 16 23.92 -0.46 -2.04
N ARG A 17 23.18 -1.17 -1.18
CA ARG A 17 21.99 -0.62 -0.53
C ARG A 17 22.35 -0.25 0.90
N GLU A 18 22.69 1.02 1.13
CA GLU A 18 22.05 1.67 2.28
C GLU A 18 20.56 1.34 2.16
N ALA A 19 19.93 0.82 3.23
CA ALA A 19 18.54 0.39 3.17
C ALA A 19 17.69 1.58 2.70
N GLU A 20 17.22 1.54 1.44
CA GLU A 20 16.45 2.62 0.86
C GLU A 20 15.24 2.87 1.76
N VAL A 21 15.09 4.11 2.24
CA VAL A 21 14.00 4.48 3.15
C VAL A 21 12.67 4.11 2.47
N PRO A 22 11.79 3.33 3.13
CA PRO A 22 10.50 2.96 2.54
C PRO A 22 9.71 4.20 2.14
N PRO A 23 8.95 4.19 1.03
CA PRO A 23 8.16 5.34 0.58
C PRO A 23 7.30 5.98 1.68
N ALA A 24 6.67 5.16 2.52
CA ALA A 24 5.89 5.60 3.67
C ALA A 24 6.67 6.52 4.64
N PHE A 25 7.99 6.39 4.70
CA PHE A 25 8.87 7.11 5.64
C PHE A 25 9.75 8.16 4.98
N ARG A 26 9.66 8.33 3.65
CA ARG A 26 10.38 9.40 2.92
C ARG A 26 9.75 10.77 3.20
N GLN A 27 8.45 10.81 3.38
CA GLN A 27 7.73 12.04 3.71
C GLN A 27 7.92 12.40 5.19
N THR A 28 8.43 13.61 5.42
CA THR A 28 8.59 14.18 6.77
C THR A 28 7.50 15.20 7.11
N ASP A 29 6.88 15.81 6.09
CA ASP A 29 5.83 16.82 6.24
C ASP A 29 4.49 16.32 5.75
N PHE A 30 3.42 16.58 6.52
CA PHE A 30 2.08 16.09 6.24
C PHE A 30 1.05 17.22 6.29
N ALA A 31 0.04 17.14 5.42
CA ALA A 31 -1.10 18.05 5.49
C ALA A 31 -1.93 17.75 6.74
N SER A 32 -2.17 16.47 7.01
CA SER A 32 -2.84 16.02 8.24
C SER A 32 -2.01 16.32 9.50
N SER A 33 -2.68 16.47 10.65
CA SER A 33 -2.00 16.49 11.94
C SER A 33 -1.53 15.08 12.32
N TYR A 34 -0.50 14.99 13.17
CA TYR A 34 -0.09 13.71 13.74
C TYR A 34 -1.25 13.01 14.44
N GLU A 35 -2.03 13.75 15.23
CA GLU A 35 -3.21 13.22 15.94
C GLU A 35 -4.24 12.62 14.97
N ALA A 36 -4.50 13.26 13.83
CA ALA A 36 -5.41 12.73 12.82
C ALA A 36 -4.94 11.38 12.25
N ARG A 37 -3.63 11.22 12.01
CA ARG A 37 -3.05 9.94 11.57
C ARG A 37 -3.07 8.90 12.68
N TYR A 38 -2.61 9.29 13.88
CA TYR A 38 -2.61 8.45 15.08
C TYR A 38 -4.00 7.87 15.37
N ASN A 39 -5.06 8.68 15.26
CA ASN A 39 -6.43 8.25 15.50
C ASN A 39 -6.95 7.20 14.50
N GLN A 40 -6.30 7.06 13.33
CA GLN A 40 -6.62 6.02 12.35
C GLN A 40 -5.77 4.74 12.50
N THR A 41 -4.72 4.77 13.32
CA THR A 41 -3.93 3.56 13.63
C THR A 41 -4.75 2.55 14.45
N PRO A 42 -4.39 1.25 14.45
CA PRO A 42 -5.08 0.26 15.28
C PRO A 42 -5.18 0.69 16.74
N SER A 43 -6.41 0.70 17.28
CA SER A 43 -6.70 1.07 18.67
C SER A 43 -6.05 0.09 19.67
N PRO A 44 -5.68 0.51 20.89
CA PRO A 44 -5.18 -0.39 21.93
C PRO A 44 -6.13 -1.57 22.26
N ILE A 45 -7.45 -1.37 22.13
CA ILE A 45 -8.46 -2.41 22.34
C ILE A 45 -8.72 -3.27 21.10
N ASN A 46 -7.94 -3.11 20.02
CA ASN A 46 -8.05 -3.95 18.83
C ASN A 46 -7.84 -5.42 19.20
N SER A 47 -8.72 -6.31 18.74
CA SER A 47 -8.72 -7.72 19.10
C SER A 47 -7.76 -8.58 18.28
N LYS A 48 -7.10 -8.02 17.26
CA LYS A 48 -6.31 -8.77 16.27
C LYS A 48 -4.86 -8.34 16.15
N VAL A 49 -4.57 -7.06 16.39
CA VAL A 49 -3.21 -6.52 16.35
C VAL A 49 -2.92 -5.68 17.59
N GLU A 50 -1.65 -5.58 17.92
CA GLU A 50 -1.12 -4.70 18.96
C GLU A 50 0.17 -4.02 18.51
N PHE A 51 0.64 -3.06 19.28
CA PHE A 51 1.93 -2.42 19.09
C PHE A 51 2.90 -2.94 20.15
N GLU A 52 4.11 -3.30 19.75
CA GLU A 52 5.15 -3.74 20.70
C GLU A 52 5.74 -2.58 21.52
N GLY A 53 5.53 -1.35 21.08
CA GLY A 53 5.95 -0.13 21.75
C GLY A 53 4.92 0.98 21.59
N ILE A 54 5.38 2.20 21.31
CA ILE A 54 4.51 3.36 21.17
C ILE A 54 3.59 3.19 19.96
N ARG A 55 2.28 3.23 20.20
CA ARG A 55 1.26 3.18 19.13
C ARG A 55 1.51 4.27 18.09
N GLY A 56 1.57 3.87 16.82
CA GLY A 56 1.85 4.77 15.70
C GLY A 56 3.34 5.04 15.42
N GLU A 57 4.25 4.57 16.29
CA GLU A 57 5.69 4.79 16.19
C GLU A 57 6.52 3.50 16.33
N SER A 58 5.86 2.35 16.41
CA SER A 58 6.51 1.05 16.60
C SER A 58 5.95 -0.02 15.66
N LEU A 59 6.56 -1.21 15.72
CA LEU A 59 6.05 -2.40 15.06
C LEU A 59 4.67 -2.77 15.61
N SER A 60 3.72 -3.01 14.70
CA SER A 60 2.41 -3.60 15.02
C SER A 60 2.36 -5.06 14.58
N THR A 61 2.05 -5.96 15.52
CA THR A 61 2.08 -7.42 15.34
C THR A 61 0.72 -8.05 15.61
N LEU A 62 0.56 -9.32 15.22
CA LEU A 62 -0.69 -10.06 15.45
C LEU A 62 -0.77 -10.53 16.91
N LYS A 63 -1.94 -10.32 17.54
CA LYS A 63 -2.22 -10.86 18.88
C LYS A 63 -2.35 -12.38 18.85
N PRO A 64 -1.89 -13.12 19.88
CA PRO A 64 -2.19 -14.53 20.03
C PRO A 64 -3.67 -14.78 20.40
N PRO A 65 -4.34 -15.81 19.84
CA PRO A 65 -3.90 -16.60 18.69
C PRO A 65 -4.00 -15.76 17.40
N PRO A 66 -2.98 -15.83 16.51
CA PRO A 66 -2.95 -14.99 15.32
C PRO A 66 -4.05 -15.36 14.35
N ASP A 67 -4.58 -14.36 13.65
CA ASP A 67 -5.45 -14.60 12.50
C ASP A 67 -4.68 -15.37 11.42
N PRO A 68 -5.12 -16.58 11.01
CA PRO A 68 -4.34 -17.44 10.11
C PRO A 68 -4.06 -16.79 8.75
N LYS A 69 -5.01 -15.98 8.23
CA LYS A 69 -4.87 -15.33 6.92
C LYS A 69 -3.83 -14.22 6.98
N LEU A 70 -3.87 -13.39 8.02
CA LEU A 70 -2.88 -12.34 8.22
C LEU A 70 -1.49 -12.93 8.49
N LYS A 71 -1.41 -13.97 9.33
CA LYS A 71 -0.14 -14.62 9.67
C LYS A 71 0.55 -15.14 8.42
N ARG A 72 -0.20 -15.84 7.55
CA ARG A 72 0.33 -16.35 6.29
C ARG A 72 0.92 -15.24 5.41
N ILE A 73 0.23 -14.11 5.27
CA ILE A 73 0.72 -12.98 4.45
C ILE A 73 2.02 -12.40 5.02
N LEU A 74 2.10 -12.22 6.34
CA LEU A 74 3.29 -11.69 7.00
C LEU A 74 4.46 -12.68 6.93
N ASP A 75 4.20 -13.98 7.14
CA ASP A 75 5.20 -15.05 7.02
C ASP A 75 5.74 -15.15 5.58
N GLU A 76 4.87 -15.09 4.56
CA GLU A 76 5.26 -15.09 3.13
C GLU A 76 6.13 -13.87 2.77
N ALA A 77 5.93 -12.74 3.44
CA ALA A 77 6.75 -11.53 3.31
C ALA A 77 8.02 -11.56 4.20
N GLY A 78 8.18 -12.57 5.06
CA GLY A 78 9.32 -12.70 5.98
C GLY A 78 9.33 -11.65 7.10
N ILE A 79 8.18 -11.10 7.47
CA ILE A 79 8.05 -10.05 8.50
C ILE A 79 7.16 -10.50 9.66
N LYS A 80 7.41 -9.96 10.86
CA LYS A 80 6.60 -10.24 12.06
C LYS A 80 5.33 -9.38 12.13
N GLY A 81 5.34 -8.23 11.46
CA GLY A 81 4.32 -7.19 11.59
C GLY A 81 4.60 -6.02 10.65
N ILE A 82 3.83 -4.94 10.83
CA ILE A 82 3.94 -3.72 10.03
C ILE A 82 4.55 -2.62 10.90
N GLN A 83 5.64 -2.03 10.43
CA GLN A 83 6.28 -0.90 11.10
C GLN A 83 5.44 0.36 10.90
N TYR A 84 5.26 1.13 11.97
CA TYR A 84 4.70 2.48 11.89
C TYR A 84 5.74 3.53 12.25
N LYS A 85 5.59 4.70 11.64
CA LYS A 85 6.28 5.93 12.01
C LYS A 85 5.37 7.10 11.67
N ASN A 86 5.29 8.11 12.53
CA ASN A 86 4.39 9.27 12.35
C ASN A 86 2.92 8.87 12.13
N GLY A 87 2.47 7.72 12.67
CA GLY A 87 1.12 7.18 12.45
C GLY A 87 0.88 6.60 11.05
N VAL A 88 1.93 6.40 10.24
CA VAL A 88 1.87 5.85 8.88
C VAL A 88 2.46 4.45 8.85
N PRO A 89 1.77 3.44 8.27
CA PRO A 89 2.30 2.09 8.11
C PRO A 89 3.24 1.96 6.90
N ASP A 90 4.27 1.14 7.02
CA ASP A 90 5.05 0.67 5.88
C ASP A 90 4.50 -0.66 5.34
N PHE A 91 3.79 -0.61 4.21
CA PHE A 91 3.33 -1.80 3.49
C PHE A 91 4.27 -2.28 2.39
N SER A 92 5.43 -1.64 2.20
CA SER A 92 6.39 -2.01 1.15
C SER A 92 6.77 -3.50 1.20
N PRO A 93 6.99 -4.13 2.37
CA PRO A 93 7.32 -5.56 2.43
C PRO A 93 6.22 -6.51 1.94
N VAL A 94 4.95 -6.09 1.97
CA VAL A 94 3.81 -6.90 1.50
C VAL A 94 3.28 -6.44 0.14
N SER A 95 3.85 -5.38 -0.42
CA SER A 95 3.44 -4.80 -1.70
C SER A 95 3.81 -5.71 -2.87
N LYS A 96 2.88 -5.90 -3.79
CA LYS A 96 3.09 -6.64 -5.05
C LYS A 96 3.55 -5.74 -6.19
N ALA A 97 3.18 -4.46 -6.15
CA ALA A 97 3.60 -3.46 -7.13
C ALA A 97 3.59 -2.07 -6.52
N GLN A 98 4.44 -1.20 -7.06
CA GLN A 98 4.45 0.22 -6.73
C GLN A 98 4.45 1.05 -8.01
N ILE A 99 3.53 2.00 -8.06
CA ILE A 99 3.26 2.84 -9.22
C ILE A 99 3.15 4.29 -8.76
N GLU A 100 3.70 5.21 -9.54
CA GLU A 100 3.46 6.65 -9.38
C GLU A 100 2.30 7.05 -10.31
N ILE A 101 1.26 7.66 -9.75
CA ILE A 101 0.10 8.18 -10.51
C ILE A 101 0.28 9.66 -10.83
N ASP A 102 -0.41 10.15 -11.86
CA ASP A 102 -0.21 11.53 -12.34
C ASP A 102 -0.76 12.56 -11.35
N TYR A 103 -1.87 12.22 -10.69
CA TYR A 103 -2.45 12.99 -9.60
C TYR A 103 -3.32 12.10 -8.72
N MET A 104 -3.41 12.44 -7.43
CA MET A 104 -4.32 11.79 -6.50
C MET A 104 -5.53 12.69 -6.21
N LEU A 105 -6.73 12.15 -6.39
CA LEU A 105 -7.96 12.82 -6.02
C LEU A 105 -8.37 12.46 -4.59
N GLY A 106 -8.99 13.43 -3.92
CA GLY A 106 -9.65 13.27 -2.63
C GLY A 106 -11.14 13.61 -2.71
N GLY A 107 -11.83 13.49 -1.59
CA GLY A 107 -13.25 13.76 -1.45
C GLY A 107 -13.85 13.03 -0.24
N LYS A 108 -15.08 13.43 0.13
CA LYS A 108 -15.90 12.77 1.16
C LYS A 108 -17.20 12.26 0.54
N GLY A 109 -17.79 11.23 1.15
CA GLY A 109 -19.03 10.61 0.66
C GLY A 109 -18.90 10.16 -0.81
N ASN A 110 -19.88 10.52 -1.64
CA ASN A 110 -19.91 10.17 -3.07
C ASN A 110 -18.69 10.68 -3.85
N TYR A 111 -18.14 11.85 -3.49
CA TYR A 111 -16.93 12.37 -4.12
C TYR A 111 -15.69 11.53 -3.75
N GLY A 112 -15.63 11.02 -2.53
CA GLY A 112 -14.58 10.09 -2.10
C GLY A 112 -14.61 8.78 -2.89
N THR A 113 -15.80 8.21 -3.10
CA THR A 113 -15.96 7.00 -3.94
C THR A 113 -15.50 7.24 -5.37
N LYS A 114 -15.89 8.36 -5.98
CA LYS A 114 -15.45 8.73 -7.33
C LYS A 114 -13.93 8.94 -7.39
N ALA A 115 -13.37 9.68 -6.44
CA ALA A 115 -11.92 9.92 -6.35
C ALA A 115 -11.13 8.61 -6.30
N ARG A 116 -11.56 7.67 -5.45
CA ARG A 116 -10.97 6.33 -5.37
C ARG A 116 -11.02 5.60 -6.71
N THR A 117 -12.17 5.61 -7.39
CA THR A 117 -12.29 4.99 -8.72
C THR A 117 -11.31 5.57 -9.73
N TYR A 118 -11.13 6.90 -9.76
CA TYR A 118 -10.16 7.54 -10.66
C TYR A 118 -8.71 7.22 -10.30
N ASN A 119 -8.35 7.24 -9.02
CA ASN A 119 -7.01 6.88 -8.57
C ASN A 119 -6.68 5.42 -8.94
N PHE A 120 -7.65 4.52 -8.76
CA PHE A 120 -7.50 3.09 -9.09
C PHE A 120 -7.34 2.86 -10.59
N ALA A 121 -8.13 3.56 -11.42
CA ALA A 121 -8.03 3.45 -12.87
C ALA A 121 -6.65 3.88 -13.39
N GLN A 122 -6.07 4.96 -12.83
CA GLN A 122 -4.71 5.38 -13.15
C GLN A 122 -3.68 4.31 -12.78
N ALA A 123 -3.76 3.79 -11.56
CA ALA A 123 -2.83 2.77 -11.08
C ALA A 123 -2.93 1.46 -11.87
N ASP A 124 -4.15 1.05 -12.22
CA ASP A 124 -4.41 -0.14 -13.05
C ASP A 124 -3.82 0.03 -14.45
N GLN A 125 -4.00 1.19 -15.09
CA GLN A 125 -3.42 1.46 -16.40
C GLN A 125 -1.89 1.44 -16.35
N LYS A 126 -1.29 2.16 -15.40
CA LYS A 126 0.17 2.23 -15.28
C LYS A 126 0.81 0.89 -14.92
N LEU A 127 0.14 0.04 -14.13
CA LEU A 127 0.63 -1.33 -13.91
C LEU A 127 0.51 -2.16 -15.18
N ALA A 128 -0.60 -2.07 -15.92
CA ALA A 128 -0.76 -2.76 -17.19
C ALA A 128 0.36 -2.40 -18.18
N ASP A 129 0.68 -1.10 -18.31
CA ASP A 129 1.76 -0.61 -19.16
C ASP A 129 3.11 -1.22 -18.74
N LYS A 130 3.46 -1.15 -17.44
CA LYS A 130 4.70 -1.76 -16.92
C LYS A 130 4.80 -3.26 -17.17
N LEU A 131 3.69 -4.00 -17.05
CA LEU A 131 3.69 -5.43 -17.29
C LEU A 131 3.81 -5.74 -18.80
N ASN A 132 3.20 -4.93 -19.67
CA ASN A 132 3.37 -5.08 -21.12
C ASN A 132 4.81 -4.81 -21.57
N ASP A 133 5.51 -3.89 -20.89
CA ASP A 133 6.90 -3.52 -21.18
C ASP A 133 7.94 -4.51 -20.62
N SER A 134 7.54 -5.46 -19.76
CA SER A 134 8.45 -6.44 -19.15
C SER A 134 7.86 -7.84 -19.03
N VAL A 135 8.45 -8.77 -19.79
CA VAL A 135 8.11 -10.20 -19.74
C VAL A 135 8.33 -10.77 -18.34
N GLU A 136 9.44 -10.41 -17.69
CA GLU A 136 9.77 -10.91 -16.35
C GLU A 136 8.74 -10.47 -15.32
N LEU A 137 8.35 -9.20 -15.34
CA LEU A 137 7.32 -8.69 -14.42
C LEU A 137 5.96 -9.29 -14.72
N ALA A 138 5.54 -9.37 -15.99
CA ALA A 138 4.27 -10.02 -16.36
C ALA A 138 4.19 -11.46 -15.83
N ARG A 139 5.27 -12.23 -15.96
CA ARG A 139 5.36 -13.60 -15.44
C ARG A 139 5.25 -13.68 -13.92
N GLN A 140 5.80 -12.72 -13.17
CA GLN A 140 5.61 -12.66 -11.71
C GLN A 140 4.14 -12.48 -11.31
N PHE A 141 3.36 -11.82 -12.16
CA PHE A 141 1.91 -11.68 -12.00
C PHE A 141 1.11 -12.85 -12.62
N GLY A 142 1.79 -13.83 -13.24
CA GLY A 142 1.12 -14.91 -13.95
C GLY A 142 0.34 -14.44 -15.18
N MET A 143 0.86 -13.39 -15.85
CA MET A 143 0.28 -12.76 -17.03
C MET A 143 1.23 -12.84 -18.22
N GLU A 144 0.68 -12.80 -19.43
CA GLU A 144 1.45 -12.66 -20.68
C GLU A 144 1.45 -11.19 -21.12
N PRO A 145 2.61 -10.61 -21.46
CA PRO A 145 2.74 -9.20 -21.85
C PRO A 145 2.22 -8.94 -23.27
N GLY A 146 2.07 -7.66 -23.63
CA GLY A 146 1.72 -7.18 -24.98
C GLY A 146 0.22 -6.96 -25.23
N GLY A 147 -0.63 -7.29 -24.26
CA GLY A 147 -2.09 -7.10 -24.36
C GLY A 147 -2.81 -6.94 -23.03
N ILE A 148 -2.06 -6.72 -21.93
CA ILE A 148 -2.63 -6.53 -20.60
C ILE A 148 -3.33 -5.18 -20.56
N THR A 149 -4.59 -5.15 -20.13
CA THR A 149 -5.37 -3.92 -19.99
C THR A 149 -5.55 -3.54 -18.52
N ALA A 150 -5.89 -2.28 -18.25
CA ALA A 150 -6.28 -1.84 -16.90
C ALA A 150 -7.42 -2.71 -16.31
N LYS A 151 -8.37 -3.16 -17.14
CA LYS A 151 -9.46 -4.04 -16.73
C LYS A 151 -8.96 -5.42 -16.29
N ASP A 152 -7.89 -5.92 -16.90
CA ASP A 152 -7.30 -7.20 -16.48
C ASP A 152 -6.54 -7.08 -15.17
N ILE A 153 -5.91 -5.91 -14.92
CA ILE A 153 -5.37 -5.59 -13.60
C ILE A 153 -6.47 -5.53 -12.54
N ASP A 154 -7.59 -4.84 -12.79
CA ASP A 154 -8.72 -4.79 -11.85
C ASP A 154 -9.26 -6.19 -11.50
N LYS A 155 -9.46 -7.05 -12.52
CA LYS A 155 -9.82 -8.47 -12.30
C LYS A 155 -8.77 -9.21 -11.50
N TYR A 156 -7.48 -9.02 -11.81
CA TYR A 156 -6.38 -9.64 -11.08
C TYR A 156 -6.40 -9.25 -9.61
N ARG A 157 -6.55 -7.95 -9.30
CA ARG A 157 -6.63 -7.47 -7.92
C ARG A 157 -7.81 -8.10 -7.18
N THR A 158 -8.98 -8.11 -7.81
CA THR A 158 -10.19 -8.71 -7.22
C THR A 158 -10.02 -10.20 -6.94
N LYS A 159 -9.53 -10.96 -7.92
CA LYS A 159 -9.28 -12.41 -7.81
C LYS A 159 -8.27 -12.73 -6.70
N ASN A 160 -7.23 -11.91 -6.57
CA ASN A 160 -6.13 -12.11 -5.61
C ASN A 160 -6.34 -11.37 -4.28
N GLN A 161 -7.51 -10.77 -4.05
CA GLN A 161 -7.84 -10.01 -2.83
C GLN A 161 -6.81 -8.91 -2.52
N LEU A 162 -6.44 -8.16 -3.54
CA LEU A 162 -5.53 -7.02 -3.47
C LEU A 162 -6.30 -5.70 -3.64
N THR A 163 -5.76 -4.63 -3.06
CA THR A 163 -6.24 -3.26 -3.21
C THR A 163 -5.07 -2.34 -3.48
N TRP A 164 -5.32 -1.24 -4.20
CA TRP A 164 -4.39 -0.13 -4.15
C TRP A 164 -4.49 0.57 -2.78
N HIS A 165 -3.33 0.85 -2.22
CA HIS A 165 -3.10 1.72 -1.08
C HIS A 165 -2.56 3.05 -1.61
N GLU A 166 -3.36 4.10 -1.45
CA GLU A 166 -2.98 5.48 -1.70
C GLU A 166 -1.97 5.95 -0.63
N VAL A 167 -0.68 6.08 -0.95
CA VAL A 167 0.38 6.45 0.02
C VAL A 167 0.29 7.94 0.38
N ASN A 168 0.70 8.31 1.60
CA ASN A 168 0.63 9.68 2.14
C ASN A 168 1.38 10.75 1.33
N ASP A 169 2.30 10.35 0.45
CA ASP A 169 3.01 11.24 -0.46
C ASP A 169 2.17 11.73 -1.64
N VAL A 170 0.91 11.29 -1.71
CA VAL A 170 -0.11 11.66 -2.69
C VAL A 170 0.30 11.42 -4.15
N LYS A 171 1.33 10.59 -4.35
CA LYS A 171 1.91 10.27 -5.66
C LYS A 171 1.97 8.77 -5.88
N ILE A 172 2.27 8.01 -4.84
CA ILE A 172 2.50 6.58 -4.94
C ILE A 172 1.23 5.79 -4.61
N MET A 173 1.00 4.77 -5.42
CA MET A 173 0.02 3.71 -5.22
C MET A 173 0.76 2.39 -5.00
N GLN A 174 0.48 1.70 -3.90
CA GLN A 174 1.02 0.38 -3.61
C GLN A 174 -0.06 -0.69 -3.73
N LEU A 175 0.20 -1.75 -4.49
CA LEU A 175 -0.73 -2.87 -4.61
C LEU A 175 -0.51 -3.84 -3.46
N VAL A 176 -1.40 -3.85 -2.48
CA VAL A 176 -1.21 -4.59 -1.22
C VAL A 176 -2.39 -5.55 -0.96
N PRO A 177 -2.20 -6.58 -0.11
CA PRO A 177 -3.30 -7.44 0.33
C PRO A 177 -4.39 -6.62 1.04
N THR A 178 -5.65 -6.80 0.62
CA THR A 178 -6.80 -6.05 1.14
C THR A 178 -6.96 -6.22 2.66
N GLU A 179 -6.69 -7.42 3.19
CA GLU A 179 -6.77 -7.65 4.63
C GLU A 179 -5.68 -6.93 5.42
N ILE A 180 -4.46 -6.81 4.88
CA ILE A 180 -3.40 -6.04 5.53
C ILE A 180 -3.80 -4.57 5.56
N ASN A 181 -4.17 -4.00 4.41
CA ASN A 181 -4.60 -2.62 4.30
C ASN A 181 -5.75 -2.28 5.26
N LYS A 182 -6.71 -3.20 5.40
CA LYS A 182 -7.86 -3.05 6.32
C LYS A 182 -7.46 -3.19 7.78
N ARG A 183 -6.60 -4.17 8.12
CA ARG A 183 -6.30 -4.50 9.51
C ARG A 183 -5.38 -3.48 10.17
N PHE A 184 -4.37 -3.04 9.43
CA PHE A 184 -3.38 -2.08 9.84
C PHE A 184 -3.90 -0.69 9.47
N GLY A 185 -4.86 -0.19 10.26
CA GLY A 185 -5.55 1.07 10.01
C GLY A 185 -4.59 2.25 9.89
N HIS A 186 -4.95 3.21 9.03
CA HIS A 186 -4.12 4.37 8.73
C HIS A 186 -4.92 5.47 8.03
N LEU A 187 -4.37 6.67 8.05
CA LEU A 187 -4.77 7.76 7.16
C LEU A 187 -3.80 7.74 5.97
N GLY A 188 -4.29 7.37 4.78
CA GLY A 188 -3.50 7.33 3.54
C GLY A 188 -3.56 8.65 2.75
N GLY A 189 -3.03 8.64 1.54
CA GLY A 189 -2.92 9.80 0.64
C GLY A 189 -4.24 10.53 0.39
N VAL A 190 -5.36 9.82 0.21
CA VAL A 190 -6.69 10.46 0.08
C VAL A 190 -7.04 11.29 1.34
N GLY A 191 -6.63 10.81 2.51
CA GLY A 191 -6.77 11.55 3.76
C GLY A 191 -5.91 12.81 3.80
N GLU A 192 -4.70 12.74 3.23
CA GLU A 192 -3.82 13.91 3.09
C GLU A 192 -4.40 14.93 2.11
N ILE A 193 -4.93 14.52 0.95
CA ILE A 193 -5.66 15.41 0.02
C ILE A 193 -6.80 16.11 0.77
N ASN A 194 -7.61 15.35 1.50
CA ASN A 194 -8.73 15.89 2.27
C ASN A 194 -8.31 16.81 3.42
N ALA A 195 -7.04 16.74 3.85
CA ALA A 195 -6.44 17.62 4.84
C ALA A 195 -5.71 18.83 4.22
N GLY A 196 -5.74 18.98 2.88
CA GLY A 196 -5.10 20.08 2.17
C GLY A 196 -3.73 19.73 1.59
N ALA A 197 -3.46 18.51 1.16
CA ALA A 197 -2.16 18.20 0.54
C ALA A 197 -1.96 18.83 -0.85
N PHE A 198 -2.96 19.44 -1.49
CA PHE A 198 -2.78 20.11 -2.78
C PHE A 198 -3.56 21.43 -2.93
N GLU A 199 -2.81 22.47 -3.28
CA GLU A 199 -3.21 23.57 -4.18
C GLU A 199 -2.28 23.51 -5.42
N PRO A 200 -2.60 24.13 -6.57
CA PRO A 200 -1.67 24.17 -7.70
C PRO A 200 -0.30 24.77 -7.29
N GLY A 201 0.76 23.96 -7.27
CA GLY A 201 2.14 24.39 -6.96
C GLY A 201 2.75 23.89 -5.64
N GLY A 202 2.06 23.09 -4.84
CA GLY A 202 2.64 22.48 -3.63
C GLY A 202 1.60 21.94 -2.63
N PHE A 203 2.07 21.56 -1.43
CA PHE A 203 1.18 21.32 -0.28
C PHE A 203 0.29 22.56 -0.06
N ALA A 204 -0.99 22.40 0.30
CA ALA A 204 -1.76 23.57 0.70
C ALA A 204 -1.06 24.21 1.89
N LYS A 205 -0.79 25.51 1.76
CA LYS A 205 -0.17 26.28 2.83
C LYS A 205 -1.09 26.20 4.04
N LYS A 206 -0.60 25.58 5.11
CA LYS A 206 -1.20 25.72 6.44
C LYS A 206 -1.16 27.19 6.87
#